data_AF-A0A8S1A2Q5-F1
#
_entry.id   AF-A0A8S1A2Q5-F1
#
_cell.length_a   1.000
_cell.length_b   1.000
_cell.length_c   1.000
_cell.angle_alpha   90.00
_cell.angle_beta   90.00
_cell.angle_gamma   90.00
#
_symmetry.space_group_name_H-M   'P 1'
#
loop_
_entity.id
_entity.type
_entity.pdbx_description
1 polymer ?
#
loop_
_entity_poly.entity_id
_entity_poly.type
_entity_poly.pdbx_seq_one_letter_code
_entity_poly.pdbx_strand_id
1 'polypeptide(L)'
;MEGKTELQRNAFVTARRKELELFQRALDIQWLNSRMESGRMGRCLALIQQEAQTEKEFQERTDHAAIVNARAAKEAALGVEIEKVRHEEICNLARRHYLRQRDPSLRVLEKKLQAGYVCRDLQQQILHNQYKKLQEKAEANQANDYLLKALYNDFEAKEKEDREKMEQTTQYCKELQQQLVNRQLQKQCQYEETLIEKKMLEEVMRTLADEDQRELKQKKDLTEKTRKEMVTFQKAREAWREKQKKMVILEEKEIEEQLKMLGDRSVAVIAERERKQKIKEELNDKVAAKIMADEAARLERINLIKLLQEQELLEKNVQDDILAKEKQERVRKDTMDALTAQMENKKKVAADMKEKEVKFRKENEAKMAADMAEEREKELKKREKAKLYSQELLKQIAANRVKKEKEEKLEAQRADYVWECDRKWRAEVSGERQRMVEEHAPALLGYLQAGVLQRADLPALSAGAATRPDLRHLDIDALAHAPEPKRRPKCNAQCRVLREY
;
A
#
# COMPACT_ATOMS: atom_id res chain seq x y z
N MET A 1 51.92 -107.60 -81.47
CA MET A 1 51.02 -108.11 -82.52
C MET A 1 50.55 -106.96 -83.37
N GLU A 2 50.59 -107.12 -84.69
CA GLU A 2 49.85 -106.41 -85.74
C GLU A 2 49.28 -105.03 -85.35
N GLY A 3 49.97 -103.97 -85.78
CA GLY A 3 49.57 -102.60 -85.49
C GLY A 3 48.25 -102.25 -86.18
N LYS A 4 47.13 -102.43 -85.45
CA LYS A 4 45.77 -102.08 -85.91
C LYS A 4 45.76 -100.75 -86.66
N THR A 5 45.32 -100.81 -87.93
CA THR A 5 45.21 -99.65 -88.82
C THR A 5 44.35 -98.57 -88.21
N GLU A 6 44.60 -97.31 -88.58
CA GLU A 6 44.09 -96.15 -87.83
C GLU A 6 42.56 -96.10 -87.74
N LEU A 7 41.86 -96.62 -88.74
CA LEU A 7 40.41 -96.84 -88.72
C LEU A 7 39.94 -97.65 -87.50
N GLN A 8 40.64 -98.73 -87.12
CA GLN A 8 40.29 -99.53 -85.95
C GLN A 8 40.66 -98.85 -84.63
N ARG A 9 41.74 -98.08 -84.60
CA ARG A 9 42.09 -97.25 -83.43
C ARG A 9 41.04 -96.17 -83.22
N ASN A 10 40.63 -95.49 -84.29
CA ASN A 10 39.56 -94.50 -84.30
C ASN A 10 38.20 -95.11 -83.93
N ALA A 11 37.89 -96.33 -84.39
CA ALA A 11 36.68 -97.05 -83.97
C ALA A 11 36.67 -97.36 -82.46
N PHE A 12 37.80 -97.83 -81.90
CA PHE A 12 37.88 -98.13 -80.46
C PHE A 12 37.87 -96.85 -79.60
N VAL A 13 38.57 -95.80 -80.05
CA VAL A 13 38.56 -94.47 -79.39
C VAL A 13 37.17 -93.84 -79.45
N THR A 14 36.45 -93.92 -80.57
CA THR A 14 35.08 -93.37 -80.67
C THR A 14 34.06 -94.19 -79.89
N ALA A 15 34.22 -95.53 -79.80
CA ALA A 15 33.40 -96.35 -78.90
C ALA A 15 33.63 -95.97 -77.43
N ARG A 16 34.88 -95.94 -76.97
CA ARG A 16 35.21 -95.57 -75.57
C ARG A 16 34.84 -94.13 -75.25
N ARG A 17 34.95 -93.21 -76.22
CA ARG A 17 34.47 -91.84 -76.09
C ARG A 17 32.95 -91.78 -75.91
N LYS A 18 32.17 -92.56 -76.68
CA LYS A 18 30.71 -92.64 -76.50
C LYS A 18 30.31 -93.23 -75.15
N GLU A 19 31.00 -94.26 -74.67
CA GLU A 19 30.80 -94.79 -73.32
C GLU A 19 31.03 -93.70 -72.26
N LEU A 20 32.17 -92.99 -72.33
CA LEU A 20 32.49 -91.90 -71.40
C LEU A 20 31.51 -90.74 -71.51
N GLU A 21 31.08 -90.35 -72.71
CA GLU A 21 30.04 -89.33 -72.93
C GLU A 21 28.67 -89.77 -72.34
N LEU A 22 28.34 -91.06 -72.34
CA LEU A 22 27.13 -91.59 -71.69
C LEU A 22 27.25 -91.63 -70.17
N PHE A 23 28.36 -92.11 -69.61
CA PHE A 23 28.61 -92.08 -68.16
C PHE A 23 28.65 -90.65 -67.62
N GLN A 24 29.28 -89.73 -68.35
CA GLN A 24 29.34 -88.33 -67.95
C GLN A 24 27.96 -87.67 -67.99
N ARG A 25 27.15 -87.91 -69.04
CA ARG A 25 25.73 -87.48 -69.05
C ARG A 25 24.91 -88.06 -67.90
N ALA A 26 25.14 -89.32 -67.53
CA ALA A 26 24.45 -89.92 -66.38
C ALA A 26 24.82 -89.25 -65.05
N LEU A 27 26.11 -88.94 -64.85
CA LEU A 27 26.60 -88.17 -63.70
C LEU A 27 26.08 -86.72 -63.70
N ASP A 28 26.07 -86.05 -64.85
CA ASP A 28 25.54 -84.69 -65.01
C ASP A 28 24.04 -84.65 -64.67
N ILE A 29 23.25 -85.64 -65.12
CA ILE A 29 21.83 -85.78 -64.79
C ILE A 29 21.64 -86.07 -63.29
N GLN A 30 22.44 -86.95 -62.70
CA GLN A 30 22.37 -87.25 -61.26
C GLN A 30 22.73 -86.02 -60.41
N TRP A 31 23.74 -85.25 -60.80
CA TRP A 31 24.11 -83.98 -60.17
C TRP A 31 23.03 -82.90 -60.35
N LEU A 32 22.44 -82.76 -61.54
CA LEU A 32 21.32 -81.85 -61.79
C LEU A 32 20.10 -82.21 -60.94
N ASN A 33 19.76 -83.49 -60.83
CA ASN A 33 18.67 -83.96 -59.96
C ASN A 33 18.98 -83.68 -58.49
N SER A 34 20.17 -84.03 -58.01
CA SER A 34 20.59 -83.77 -56.62
C SER A 34 20.57 -82.27 -56.27
N ARG A 35 20.96 -81.42 -57.23
CA ARG A 35 20.93 -79.94 -57.11
C ARG A 35 19.51 -79.38 -57.21
N MET A 36 18.64 -79.95 -58.04
CA MET A 36 17.22 -79.60 -58.12
C MET A 36 16.46 -80.03 -56.87
N GLU A 37 16.77 -81.19 -56.29
CA GLU A 37 16.21 -81.67 -55.03
C GLU A 37 16.67 -80.80 -53.86
N SER A 38 17.96 -80.49 -53.77
CA SER A 38 18.49 -79.51 -52.82
C SER A 38 17.82 -78.14 -52.96
N GLY A 39 17.60 -77.68 -54.20
CA GLY A 39 16.90 -76.41 -54.49
C GLY A 39 15.38 -76.45 -54.27
N ARG A 40 14.74 -77.63 -54.38
CA ARG A 40 13.33 -77.85 -54.00
C ARG A 40 13.20 -77.86 -52.48
N MET A 41 14.03 -78.63 -51.78
CA MET A 41 14.11 -78.65 -50.32
C MET A 41 14.38 -77.25 -49.76
N GLY A 42 15.34 -76.51 -50.33
CA GLY A 42 15.62 -75.12 -49.96
C GLY A 42 14.41 -74.19 -50.13
N ARG A 43 13.61 -74.35 -51.19
CA ARG A 43 12.35 -73.59 -51.36
C ARG A 43 11.27 -74.03 -50.37
N CYS A 44 11.12 -75.33 -50.09
CA CYS A 44 10.17 -75.81 -49.07
C CYS A 44 10.55 -75.31 -47.68
N LEU A 45 11.83 -75.33 -47.31
CA LEU A 45 12.32 -74.77 -46.05
C LEU A 45 12.14 -73.25 -45.98
N ALA A 46 12.35 -72.53 -47.08
CA ALA A 46 12.09 -71.09 -47.15
C ALA A 46 10.59 -70.76 -46.99
N LEU A 47 9.70 -71.55 -47.59
CA LEU A 47 8.25 -71.42 -47.40
C LEU A 47 7.85 -71.70 -45.95
N ILE A 48 8.32 -72.80 -45.35
CA ILE A 48 8.06 -73.13 -43.94
C ILE A 48 8.60 -72.05 -43.00
N GLN A 49 9.76 -71.45 -43.32
CA GLN A 49 10.30 -70.30 -42.56
C GLN A 49 9.45 -69.03 -42.73
N GLN A 50 8.92 -68.77 -43.92
CA GLN A 50 8.04 -67.64 -44.19
C GLN A 50 6.67 -67.81 -43.51
N GLU A 51 6.09 -69.02 -43.57
CA GLU A 51 4.87 -69.40 -42.85
C GLU A 51 5.07 -69.24 -41.33
N ALA A 52 6.14 -69.80 -40.76
CA ALA A 52 6.47 -69.65 -39.34
C ALA A 52 6.85 -68.21 -38.93
N GLN A 53 7.25 -67.34 -39.86
CA GLN A 53 7.42 -65.89 -39.61
C GLN A 53 6.07 -65.18 -39.58
N THR A 54 5.21 -65.40 -40.58
CA THR A 54 3.87 -64.78 -40.63
C THR A 54 2.96 -65.26 -39.50
N GLU A 55 3.08 -66.51 -39.05
CA GLU A 55 2.37 -67.02 -37.88
C GLU A 55 2.87 -66.37 -36.58
N LYS A 56 4.18 -66.18 -36.41
CA LYS A 56 4.74 -65.44 -35.27
C LYS A 56 4.32 -63.97 -35.26
N GLU A 57 4.40 -63.28 -36.41
CA GLU A 57 3.90 -61.91 -36.52
C GLU A 57 2.40 -61.82 -36.20
N PHE A 58 1.61 -62.83 -36.57
CA PHE A 58 0.19 -62.89 -36.20
C PHE A 58 0.01 -63.07 -34.68
N GLN A 59 0.73 -64.01 -34.06
CA GLN A 59 0.71 -64.27 -32.62
C GLN A 59 1.15 -63.02 -31.82
N GLU A 60 2.27 -62.40 -32.18
CA GLU A 60 2.77 -61.16 -31.56
C GLU A 60 1.75 -60.01 -31.67
N ARG A 61 1.05 -59.88 -32.82
CA ARG A 61 0.00 -58.88 -32.99
C ARG A 61 -1.23 -59.19 -32.14
N THR A 62 -1.66 -60.44 -32.00
CA THR A 62 -2.79 -60.82 -31.15
C THR A 62 -2.45 -60.66 -29.67
N ASP A 63 -1.23 -61.01 -29.25
CA ASP A 63 -0.77 -60.87 -27.87
C ASP A 63 -0.59 -59.41 -27.50
N HIS A 64 -0.01 -58.59 -28.39
CA HIS A 64 0.06 -57.14 -28.19
C HIS A 64 -1.34 -56.51 -28.13
N ALA A 65 -2.27 -56.91 -29.00
CA ALA A 65 -3.66 -56.44 -28.93
C ALA A 65 -4.36 -56.89 -27.63
N ALA A 66 -4.13 -58.12 -27.17
CA ALA A 66 -4.66 -58.60 -25.89
C ALA A 66 -4.08 -57.83 -24.69
N ILE A 67 -2.77 -57.53 -24.70
CA ILE A 67 -2.10 -56.73 -23.68
C ILE A 67 -2.64 -55.30 -23.66
N VAL A 68 -2.80 -54.65 -24.82
CA VAL A 68 -3.38 -53.30 -24.93
C VAL A 68 -4.84 -53.28 -24.47
N ASN A 69 -5.66 -54.26 -24.87
CA ASN A 69 -7.06 -54.36 -24.44
C ASN A 69 -7.18 -54.64 -22.93
N ALA A 70 -6.35 -55.53 -22.37
CA ALA A 70 -6.30 -55.81 -20.94
C ALA A 70 -5.79 -54.61 -20.13
N ARG A 71 -4.90 -53.80 -20.69
CA ARG A 71 -4.46 -52.53 -20.10
C ARG A 71 -5.58 -51.49 -20.12
N ALA A 72 -6.22 -51.26 -21.27
CA ALA A 72 -7.32 -50.33 -21.41
C ALA A 72 -8.51 -50.69 -20.51
N ALA A 73 -8.82 -51.99 -20.35
CA ALA A 73 -9.84 -52.46 -19.42
C ALA A 73 -9.49 -52.14 -17.94
N LYS A 74 -8.22 -52.28 -17.54
CA LYS A 74 -7.75 -51.89 -16.19
C LYS A 74 -7.79 -50.38 -16.00
N GLU A 75 -7.34 -49.61 -16.98
CA GLU A 75 -7.36 -48.13 -16.93
C GLU A 75 -8.81 -47.59 -16.89
N ALA A 76 -9.75 -48.21 -17.61
CA ALA A 76 -11.18 -47.90 -17.53
C ALA A 76 -11.80 -48.29 -16.16
N ALA A 77 -11.46 -49.45 -15.61
CA ALA A 77 -11.94 -49.87 -14.29
C ALA A 77 -11.43 -48.92 -13.18
N LEU A 78 -10.14 -48.59 -13.20
CA LEU A 78 -9.54 -47.61 -12.29
C LEU A 78 -10.16 -46.22 -12.46
N GLY A 79 -10.48 -45.81 -13.70
CA GLY A 79 -11.21 -44.55 -13.96
C GLY A 79 -12.59 -44.53 -13.29
N VAL A 80 -13.34 -45.63 -13.37
CA VAL A 80 -14.65 -45.76 -12.71
C VAL A 80 -14.52 -45.78 -11.17
N GLU A 81 -13.45 -46.34 -10.62
CA GLU A 81 -13.17 -46.31 -9.18
C GLU A 81 -12.77 -44.92 -8.70
N ILE A 82 -11.93 -44.21 -9.44
CA ILE A 82 -11.53 -42.81 -9.17
C ILE A 82 -12.77 -41.89 -9.21
N GLU A 83 -13.67 -42.04 -10.18
CA GLU A 83 -14.89 -41.23 -10.24
C GLU A 83 -15.89 -41.57 -9.11
N LYS A 84 -15.96 -42.81 -8.64
CA LYS A 84 -16.73 -43.15 -7.43
C LYS A 84 -16.19 -42.42 -6.19
N VAL A 85 -14.88 -42.49 -5.96
CA VAL A 85 -14.23 -41.82 -4.81
C VAL A 85 -14.45 -40.30 -4.90
N ARG A 86 -14.25 -39.69 -6.08
CA ARG A 86 -14.55 -38.26 -6.31
C ARG A 86 -16.01 -37.90 -6.04
N HIS A 87 -16.96 -38.75 -6.47
CA HIS A 87 -18.37 -38.53 -6.21
C HIS A 87 -18.70 -38.62 -4.71
N GLU A 88 -18.14 -39.61 -4.01
CA GLU A 88 -18.28 -39.74 -2.55
C GLU A 88 -17.66 -38.55 -1.80
N GLU A 89 -16.49 -38.06 -2.21
CA GLU A 89 -15.87 -36.84 -1.68
C GLU A 89 -16.77 -35.61 -1.87
N ILE A 90 -17.31 -35.41 -3.09
CA ILE A 90 -18.23 -34.30 -3.40
C ILE A 90 -19.52 -34.40 -2.57
N CYS A 91 -20.13 -35.58 -2.48
CA CYS A 91 -21.32 -35.81 -1.65
C CYS A 91 -21.04 -35.57 -0.16
N ASN A 92 -19.88 -36.00 0.35
CA ASN A 92 -19.46 -35.73 1.72
C ASN A 92 -19.28 -34.23 1.97
N LEU A 93 -18.57 -33.50 1.10
CA LEU A 93 -18.38 -32.06 1.20
C LEU A 93 -19.71 -31.30 1.11
N ALA A 94 -20.61 -31.70 0.21
CA ALA A 94 -21.96 -31.14 0.12
C ALA A 94 -22.78 -31.40 1.40
N ARG A 95 -22.65 -32.57 2.02
CA ARG A 95 -23.29 -32.88 3.32
C ARG A 95 -22.70 -32.04 4.46
N ARG A 96 -21.37 -31.88 4.54
CA ARG A 96 -20.71 -30.99 5.53
C ARG A 96 -21.22 -29.56 5.38
N HIS A 97 -21.23 -29.03 4.15
CA HIS A 97 -21.74 -27.69 3.84
C HIS A 97 -23.23 -27.54 4.21
N TYR A 98 -24.06 -28.54 3.90
CA TYR A 98 -25.47 -28.57 4.31
C TYR A 98 -25.66 -28.53 5.83
N LEU A 99 -24.86 -29.30 6.60
CA LEU A 99 -24.87 -29.26 8.06
C LEU A 99 -24.49 -27.87 8.58
N ARG A 100 -23.36 -27.31 8.10
CA ARG A 100 -22.87 -25.96 8.47
C ARG A 100 -23.89 -24.86 8.18
N GLN A 101 -24.57 -24.93 7.03
CA GLN A 101 -25.63 -23.97 6.67
C GLN A 101 -26.90 -24.17 7.50
N ARG A 102 -27.40 -25.41 7.65
CA ARG A 102 -28.70 -25.70 8.27
C ARG A 102 -28.67 -25.57 9.80
N ASP A 103 -27.60 -26.01 10.48
CA ASP A 103 -27.52 -25.97 11.93
C ASP A 103 -27.06 -24.60 12.46
N PRO A 104 -27.82 -23.93 13.34
CA PRO A 104 -27.43 -22.63 13.89
C PRO A 104 -26.13 -22.66 14.71
N SER A 105 -25.81 -23.77 15.38
CA SER A 105 -24.64 -23.86 16.25
C SER A 105 -23.33 -23.95 15.45
N LEU A 106 -23.35 -24.69 14.34
CA LEU A 106 -22.24 -24.75 13.38
C LEU A 106 -22.05 -23.39 12.69
N ARG A 107 -23.14 -22.76 12.23
CA ARG A 107 -23.08 -21.43 11.60
C ARG A 107 -22.53 -20.33 12.53
N VAL A 108 -22.82 -20.41 13.83
CA VAL A 108 -22.26 -19.50 14.85
C VAL A 108 -20.79 -19.82 15.15
N LEU A 109 -20.40 -21.09 15.17
CA LEU A 109 -18.98 -21.49 15.30
C LEU A 109 -18.17 -21.02 14.07
N GLU A 110 -18.69 -21.22 12.86
CA GLU A 110 -18.07 -20.80 11.60
C GLU A 110 -17.76 -19.29 11.61
N LYS A 111 -18.75 -18.44 11.92
CA LYS A 111 -18.55 -16.99 12.04
C LYS A 111 -17.51 -16.62 13.11
N LYS A 112 -17.47 -17.35 14.23
CA LYS A 112 -16.48 -17.13 15.30
C LYS A 112 -15.06 -17.55 14.90
N LEU A 113 -14.92 -18.60 14.09
CA LEU A 113 -13.63 -19.03 13.51
C LEU A 113 -13.17 -18.03 12.43
N GLN A 114 -14.07 -17.60 11.53
CA GLN A 114 -13.81 -16.55 10.54
C GLN A 114 -13.35 -15.25 11.20
N ALA A 115 -14.04 -14.79 12.25
CA ALA A 115 -13.61 -13.63 13.04
C ALA A 115 -12.22 -13.85 13.69
N GLY A 116 -11.90 -15.08 14.11
CA GLY A 116 -10.56 -15.45 14.57
C GLY A 116 -9.48 -15.26 13.52
N TYR A 117 -9.72 -15.69 12.26
CA TYR A 117 -8.80 -15.45 11.14
C TYR A 117 -8.60 -13.94 10.90
N VAL A 118 -9.68 -13.16 10.85
CA VAL A 118 -9.62 -11.70 10.70
C VAL A 118 -8.83 -11.04 11.84
N CYS A 119 -9.04 -11.46 13.09
CA CYS A 119 -8.27 -10.97 14.24
C CYS A 119 -6.76 -11.29 14.13
N ARG A 120 -6.41 -12.49 13.67
CA ARG A 120 -5.01 -12.92 13.46
C ARG A 120 -4.34 -12.07 12.38
N ASP A 121 -5.00 -11.92 11.25
CA ASP A 121 -4.43 -11.25 10.08
C ASP A 121 -4.35 -9.73 10.31
N LEU A 122 -5.32 -9.14 11.02
CA LEU A 122 -5.25 -7.77 11.51
C LEU A 122 -4.12 -7.55 12.53
N GLN A 123 -3.86 -8.51 13.43
CA GLN A 123 -2.71 -8.41 14.34
C GLN A 123 -1.37 -8.46 13.58
N GLN A 124 -1.27 -9.27 12.51
CA GLN A 124 -0.10 -9.28 11.63
C GLN A 124 0.06 -7.93 10.89
N GLN A 125 -1.03 -7.34 10.39
CA GLN A 125 -1.01 -5.99 9.78
C GLN A 125 -0.58 -4.91 10.79
N ILE A 126 -1.03 -4.97 12.04
CA ILE A 126 -0.62 -4.05 13.09
C ILE A 126 0.89 -4.17 13.37
N LEU A 127 1.42 -5.40 13.46
CA LEU A 127 2.85 -5.65 13.64
C LEU A 127 3.68 -5.17 12.43
N HIS A 128 3.23 -5.42 11.21
CA HIS A 128 3.88 -4.93 9.99
C HIS A 128 3.90 -3.39 9.92
N ASN A 129 2.79 -2.74 10.27
CA ASN A 129 2.70 -1.28 10.33
C ASN A 129 3.56 -0.67 11.46
N GLN A 130 3.76 -1.39 12.57
CA GLN A 130 4.70 -0.99 13.62
C GLN A 130 6.15 -1.14 13.16
N TYR A 131 6.50 -2.26 12.51
CA TYR A 131 7.82 -2.48 11.91
C TYR A 131 8.14 -1.39 10.88
N LYS A 132 7.23 -1.12 9.94
CA LYS A 132 7.38 -0.05 8.94
C LYS A 132 7.62 1.32 9.58
N LYS A 133 6.87 1.68 10.62
CA LYS A 133 7.07 2.95 11.37
C LYS A 133 8.39 3.03 12.15
N LEU A 134 9.00 1.89 12.49
CA LEU A 134 10.34 1.85 13.08
C LEU A 134 11.42 1.96 12.00
N GLN A 135 11.21 1.32 10.85
CA GLN A 135 12.08 1.45 9.67
C GLN A 135 12.11 2.89 9.14
N GLU A 136 10.95 3.51 8.89
CA GLU A 136 10.82 4.91 8.45
C GLU A 136 11.55 5.88 9.41
N LYS A 137 11.52 5.60 10.72
CA LYS A 137 12.27 6.37 11.73
C LYS A 137 13.77 6.12 11.68
N ALA A 138 14.21 4.89 11.45
CA ALA A 138 15.62 4.57 11.31
C ALA A 138 16.22 5.23 10.04
N GLU A 139 15.49 5.18 8.92
CA GLU A 139 15.85 5.83 7.66
C GLU A 139 15.88 7.36 7.80
N ALA A 140 14.88 7.96 8.47
CA ALA A 140 14.87 9.40 8.75
C ALA A 140 16.02 9.83 9.69
N ASN A 141 16.37 9.03 10.69
CA ASN A 141 17.51 9.30 11.56
C ASN A 141 18.83 9.23 10.78
N GLN A 142 19.02 8.21 9.93
CA GLN A 142 20.20 8.12 9.05
C GLN A 142 20.30 9.32 8.11
N ALA A 143 19.20 9.75 7.49
CA ALA A 143 19.17 10.94 6.64
C ALA A 143 19.56 12.21 7.41
N ASN A 144 19.06 12.38 8.65
CA ASN A 144 19.46 13.48 9.53
C ASN A 144 20.95 13.40 9.91
N ASP A 145 21.50 12.22 10.19
CA ASP A 145 22.94 12.04 10.48
C ASP A 145 23.82 12.40 9.27
N TYR A 146 23.37 12.11 8.04
CA TYR A 146 24.07 12.53 6.82
C TYR A 146 23.98 14.05 6.62
N LEU A 147 22.81 14.66 6.82
CA LEU A 147 22.64 16.12 6.74
C LEU A 147 23.48 16.86 7.78
N LEU A 148 23.54 16.36 9.03
CA LEU A 148 24.34 16.94 10.10
C LEU A 148 25.85 16.88 9.77
N LYS A 149 26.33 15.78 9.19
CA LYS A 149 27.72 15.64 8.71
C LYS A 149 28.02 16.58 7.54
N ALA A 150 27.08 16.77 6.61
CA ALA A 150 27.23 17.73 5.51
C ALA A 150 27.34 19.17 6.05
N LEU A 151 26.43 19.59 6.93
CA LEU A 151 26.46 20.91 7.57
C LEU A 151 27.73 21.14 8.40
N TYR A 152 28.24 20.10 9.08
CA TYR A 152 29.51 20.16 9.81
C TYR A 152 30.72 20.33 8.86
N ASN A 153 30.74 19.59 7.74
CA ASN A 153 31.77 19.75 6.71
C ASN A 153 31.74 21.15 6.06
N ASP A 154 30.55 21.68 5.78
CA ASP A 154 30.36 23.04 5.24
C ASP A 154 30.82 24.12 6.24
N PHE A 155 30.66 23.87 7.55
CA PHE A 155 31.16 24.75 8.60
C PHE A 155 32.70 24.70 8.68
N GLU A 156 33.31 23.51 8.67
CA GLU A 156 34.77 23.38 8.60
C GLU A 156 35.36 24.00 7.33
N ALA A 157 34.66 23.92 6.19
CA ALA A 157 35.09 24.55 4.95
C ALA A 157 35.13 26.08 5.08
N LYS A 158 34.08 26.69 5.67
CA LYS A 158 34.04 28.13 5.95
C LYS A 158 35.11 28.57 6.95
N GLU A 159 35.34 27.81 8.02
CA GLU A 159 36.44 28.13 8.95
C GLU A 159 37.83 28.05 8.28
N LYS A 160 38.01 27.22 7.24
CA LYS A 160 39.26 27.18 6.46
C LYS A 160 39.36 28.40 5.55
N GLU A 161 38.29 28.71 4.81
CA GLU A 161 38.20 29.90 3.94
C GLU A 161 38.42 31.21 4.71
N ASP A 162 37.84 31.35 5.91
CA ASP A 162 37.99 32.54 6.75
C ASP A 162 39.36 32.61 7.46
N ARG A 163 40.00 31.47 7.73
CA ARG A 163 41.42 31.42 8.13
C ARG A 163 42.33 31.87 6.99
N GLU A 164 42.12 31.37 5.78
CA GLU A 164 42.89 31.77 4.60
C GLU A 164 42.75 33.28 4.32
N LYS A 165 41.55 33.86 4.46
CA LYS A 165 41.34 35.33 4.39
C LYS A 165 42.09 36.08 5.50
N MET A 166 42.08 35.58 6.74
CA MET A 166 42.83 36.18 7.85
C MET A 166 44.35 36.10 7.63
N GLU A 167 44.84 35.01 7.05
CA GLU A 167 46.26 34.88 6.71
C GLU A 167 46.65 35.79 5.54
N GLN A 168 45.86 35.86 4.46
CA GLN A 168 46.08 36.76 3.33
C GLN A 168 46.06 38.24 3.75
N THR A 169 45.07 38.66 4.55
CA THR A 169 45.01 40.03 5.08
C THR A 169 46.16 40.33 6.04
N THR A 170 46.60 39.36 6.85
CA THR A 170 47.80 39.49 7.70
C THR A 170 49.09 39.62 6.87
N GLN A 171 49.22 38.87 5.77
CA GLN A 171 50.35 38.98 4.83
C GLN A 171 50.35 40.36 4.16
N TYR A 172 49.22 40.80 3.60
CA TYR A 172 49.06 42.11 2.98
C TYR A 172 49.39 43.27 3.94
N CYS A 173 48.96 43.18 5.21
CA CYS A 173 49.32 44.17 6.24
C CYS A 173 50.84 44.21 6.52
N LYS A 174 51.53 43.06 6.51
CA LYS A 174 53.00 43.01 6.65
C LYS A 174 53.70 43.62 5.43
N GLU A 175 53.23 43.31 4.21
CA GLU A 175 53.76 43.91 2.98
C GLU A 175 53.58 45.44 2.97
N LEU A 176 52.42 45.94 3.40
CA LEU A 176 52.16 47.38 3.50
C LEU A 176 53.06 48.05 4.55
N GLN A 177 53.31 47.39 5.70
CA GLN A 177 54.30 47.85 6.68
C GLN A 177 55.72 47.86 6.08
N GLN A 178 56.12 46.83 5.34
CA GLN A 178 57.41 46.75 4.65
C GLN A 178 57.56 47.89 3.62
N GLN A 179 56.51 48.19 2.84
CA GLN A 179 56.49 49.31 1.89
C GLN A 179 56.65 50.67 2.60
N LEU A 180 56.00 50.87 3.76
CA LEU A 180 56.15 52.09 4.56
C LEU A 180 57.58 52.24 5.12
N VAL A 181 58.17 51.16 5.63
CA VAL A 181 59.58 51.14 6.09
C VAL A 181 60.53 51.44 4.94
N ASN A 182 60.40 50.76 3.79
CA ASN A 182 61.23 50.98 2.62
C ASN A 182 61.13 52.42 2.10
N ARG A 183 59.91 53.00 2.08
CA ARG A 183 59.69 54.40 1.68
C ARG A 183 60.28 55.40 2.69
N GLN A 184 60.35 55.05 3.97
CA GLN A 184 61.00 55.89 4.97
C GLN A 184 62.54 55.79 4.87
N LEU A 185 63.08 54.60 4.62
CA LEU A 185 64.50 54.39 4.35
C LEU A 185 64.95 55.15 3.09
N GLN A 186 64.16 55.10 2.00
CA GLN A 186 64.45 55.84 0.78
C GLN A 186 64.55 57.36 1.01
N LYS A 187 63.69 57.94 1.86
CA LYS A 187 63.80 59.35 2.27
C LYS A 187 65.06 59.63 3.09
N GLN A 188 65.52 58.69 3.91
CA GLN A 188 66.76 58.83 4.68
C GLN A 188 67.96 58.86 3.73
N CYS A 189 68.04 57.93 2.77
CA CYS A 189 69.08 57.94 1.74
C CYS A 189 69.07 59.25 0.93
N GLN A 190 67.90 59.72 0.46
CA GLN A 190 67.78 61.01 -0.24
C GLN A 190 68.22 62.22 0.61
N TYR A 191 67.97 62.18 1.93
CA TYR A 191 68.44 63.22 2.84
C TYR A 191 69.95 63.16 3.06
N GLU A 192 70.54 61.97 3.12
CA GLU A 192 71.99 61.75 3.18
C GLU A 192 72.68 62.19 1.87
N GLU A 193 72.10 61.87 0.71
CA GLU A 193 72.56 62.33 -0.61
C GLU A 193 72.58 63.87 -0.69
N THR A 194 71.47 64.55 -0.36
CA THR A 194 71.42 66.03 -0.36
C THR A 194 72.36 66.67 0.66
N LEU A 195 72.68 65.99 1.77
CA LEU A 195 73.71 66.42 2.72
C LEU A 195 75.14 66.26 2.18
N ILE A 196 75.40 65.25 1.34
CA ILE A 196 76.67 65.06 0.64
C ILE A 196 76.82 66.11 -0.45
N GLU A 197 75.80 66.30 -1.29
CA GLU A 197 75.76 67.35 -2.33
C GLU A 197 75.99 68.74 -1.73
N LYS A 198 75.31 69.08 -0.62
CA LYS A 198 75.50 70.36 0.06
C LYS A 198 76.93 70.58 0.54
N LYS A 199 77.60 69.54 1.08
CA LYS A 199 79.02 69.63 1.48
C LYS A 199 79.93 69.83 0.27
N MET A 200 79.70 69.11 -0.83
CA MET A 200 80.47 69.30 -2.06
C MET A 200 80.29 70.71 -2.63
N LEU A 201 79.09 71.28 -2.58
CA LEU A 201 78.84 72.67 -2.99
C LEU A 201 79.52 73.69 -2.05
N GLU A 202 79.56 73.44 -0.74
CA GLU A 202 80.31 74.25 0.21
C GLU A 202 81.83 74.19 -0.03
N GLU A 203 82.38 73.02 -0.38
CA GLU A 203 83.77 72.85 -0.78
C GLU A 203 84.10 73.57 -2.10
N VAL A 204 83.22 73.50 -3.10
CA VAL A 204 83.38 74.22 -4.38
C VAL A 204 83.30 75.74 -4.20
N MET A 205 82.38 76.25 -3.37
CA MET A 205 82.36 77.69 -3.04
C MET A 205 83.63 78.12 -2.31
N ARG A 206 84.22 77.26 -1.48
CA ARG A 206 85.47 77.53 -0.77
C ARG A 206 86.67 77.56 -1.72
N THR A 207 86.77 76.62 -2.66
CA THR A 207 87.86 76.63 -3.66
C THR A 207 87.78 77.84 -4.56
N LEU A 208 86.58 78.25 -5.01
CA LEU A 208 86.38 79.49 -5.77
C LEU A 208 86.84 80.73 -4.98
N ALA A 209 86.47 80.86 -3.71
CA ALA A 209 86.92 81.97 -2.87
C ALA A 209 88.45 81.99 -2.65
N ASP A 210 89.08 80.82 -2.53
CA ASP A 210 90.54 80.69 -2.44
C ASP A 210 91.25 80.97 -3.78
N GLU A 211 90.56 80.85 -4.92
CA GLU A 211 91.05 81.20 -6.26
C GLU A 211 90.88 82.70 -6.56
N ASP A 212 89.73 83.29 -6.25
CA ASP A 212 89.51 84.75 -6.28
C ASP A 212 90.56 85.49 -5.43
N GLN A 213 90.89 84.98 -4.24
CA GLN A 213 91.96 85.52 -3.42
C GLN A 213 93.36 85.38 -4.05
N ARG A 214 93.60 84.35 -4.87
CA ARG A 214 94.86 84.18 -5.60
C ARG A 214 94.92 85.15 -6.78
N GLU A 215 93.84 85.31 -7.55
CA GLU A 215 93.75 86.34 -8.60
C GLU A 215 93.94 87.76 -8.06
N LEU A 216 93.28 88.10 -6.95
CA LEU A 216 93.40 89.43 -6.33
C LEU A 216 94.83 89.75 -5.87
N LYS A 217 95.62 88.74 -5.48
CA LYS A 217 97.05 88.89 -5.17
C LYS A 217 97.86 89.13 -6.46
N GLN A 218 97.69 88.28 -7.48
CA GLN A 218 98.38 88.43 -8.77
C GLN A 218 98.08 89.79 -9.44
N LYS A 219 96.83 90.25 -9.39
CA LYS A 219 96.41 91.58 -9.92
C LYS A 219 97.11 92.71 -9.17
N LYS A 220 97.26 92.63 -7.83
CA LYS A 220 98.05 93.61 -7.05
C LYS A 220 99.51 93.62 -7.47
N ASP A 221 100.15 92.46 -7.54
CA ASP A 221 101.58 92.33 -7.92
C ASP A 221 101.86 92.91 -9.31
N LEU A 222 100.93 92.72 -10.26
CA LEU A 222 100.99 93.30 -11.61
C LEU A 222 100.84 94.82 -11.60
N THR A 223 99.92 95.37 -10.79
CA THR A 223 99.78 96.83 -10.63
C THR A 223 100.99 97.47 -9.96
N GLU A 224 101.70 96.77 -9.06
CA GLU A 224 102.90 97.31 -8.43
C GLU A 224 104.11 97.34 -9.39
N LYS A 225 104.26 96.32 -10.25
CA LYS A 225 105.28 96.29 -11.31
C LYS A 225 105.08 97.43 -12.30
N THR A 226 103.88 97.52 -12.89
CA THR A 226 103.54 98.59 -13.83
C THR A 226 103.60 99.99 -13.20
N ARG A 227 103.30 100.15 -11.90
CA ARG A 227 103.50 101.42 -11.19
C ARG A 227 104.97 101.82 -11.07
N LYS A 228 105.90 100.87 -10.90
CA LYS A 228 107.36 101.15 -10.88
C LYS A 228 107.85 101.60 -12.26
N GLU A 229 107.39 100.95 -13.32
CA GLU A 229 107.65 101.34 -14.72
C GLU A 229 107.04 102.71 -15.06
N MET A 230 105.87 103.04 -14.51
CA MET A 230 105.24 104.35 -14.71
C MET A 230 106.06 105.49 -14.07
N VAL A 231 106.70 105.25 -12.92
CA VAL A 231 107.55 106.25 -12.24
C VAL A 231 108.85 106.52 -13.01
N THR A 232 109.45 105.52 -13.65
CA THR A 232 110.62 105.75 -14.52
C THR A 232 110.22 106.51 -15.79
N PHE A 233 109.07 106.18 -16.40
CA PHE A 233 108.52 106.93 -17.53
C PHE A 233 108.14 108.39 -17.18
N GLN A 234 107.59 108.64 -15.99
CA GLN A 234 107.21 110.01 -15.57
C GLN A 234 108.44 110.92 -15.45
N LYS A 235 109.54 110.44 -14.88
CA LYS A 235 110.81 111.20 -14.80
C LYS A 235 111.34 111.58 -16.19
N ALA A 236 111.24 110.68 -17.18
CA ALA A 236 111.59 110.98 -18.57
C ALA A 236 110.61 111.98 -19.22
N ARG A 237 109.31 111.88 -18.93
CA ARG A 237 108.25 112.75 -19.50
C ARG A 237 108.22 114.15 -18.88
N GLU A 238 108.77 114.36 -17.69
CA GLU A 238 108.83 115.68 -17.05
C GLU A 238 109.93 116.56 -17.66
N ALA A 239 111.10 115.99 -17.92
CA ALA A 239 112.15 116.61 -18.75
C ALA A 239 111.69 116.97 -20.19
N TRP A 240 110.58 116.41 -20.65
CA TRP A 240 109.92 116.79 -21.91
C TRP A 240 108.84 117.88 -21.72
N ARG A 241 108.02 117.81 -20.66
CA ARG A 241 106.88 118.73 -20.46
C ARG A 241 107.30 120.17 -20.17
N GLU A 242 108.46 120.41 -19.59
CA GLU A 242 109.00 121.78 -19.43
C GLU A 242 109.26 122.49 -20.77
N LYS A 243 109.51 121.73 -21.85
CA LYS A 243 109.67 122.30 -23.20
C LYS A 243 108.34 122.70 -23.84
N GLN A 244 107.23 122.04 -23.52
CA GLN A 244 105.93 122.29 -24.16
C GLN A 244 104.98 123.23 -23.40
N LYS A 245 105.06 123.35 -22.07
CA LYS A 245 104.13 124.20 -21.30
C LYS A 245 104.12 125.69 -21.66
N LYS A 246 105.07 126.15 -22.48
CA LYS A 246 105.17 127.53 -22.99
C LYS A 246 104.19 127.84 -24.16
N MET A 247 103.45 126.86 -24.69
CA MET A 247 102.69 127.01 -25.95
C MET A 247 101.16 127.14 -25.83
N VAL A 248 100.51 126.63 -24.78
CA VAL A 248 99.08 126.21 -24.86
C VAL A 248 98.09 127.11 -24.08
N ILE A 249 98.56 128.15 -23.38
CA ILE A 249 97.76 128.89 -22.36
C ILE A 249 96.72 129.89 -22.97
N LEU A 250 96.37 129.78 -24.25
CA LEU A 250 95.70 130.86 -25.01
C LEU A 250 94.24 130.65 -25.46
N GLU A 251 93.67 129.43 -25.49
CA GLU A 251 92.48 129.17 -26.36
C GLU A 251 91.14 128.77 -25.69
N GLU A 252 91.10 128.00 -24.60
CA GLU A 252 89.84 127.35 -24.15
C GLU A 252 89.03 128.16 -23.11
N LYS A 253 87.82 128.68 -23.44
CA LYS A 253 86.95 129.32 -22.42
C LYS A 253 85.43 129.54 -22.63
N GLU A 254 84.77 129.08 -23.70
CA GLU A 254 83.59 129.81 -24.23
C GLU A 254 82.21 129.11 -24.34
N ILE A 255 82.00 127.82 -23.99
CA ILE A 255 80.71 127.10 -24.25
C ILE A 255 80.27 126.13 -23.13
N GLU A 256 79.01 126.20 -22.64
CA GLU A 256 78.06 125.10 -22.22
C GLU A 256 76.90 125.56 -21.28
N GLU A 257 75.67 124.99 -21.37
CA GLU A 257 74.54 125.31 -20.43
C GLU A 257 73.30 124.34 -20.29
N GLN A 258 72.45 124.08 -21.32
CA GLN A 258 70.95 123.99 -21.16
C GLN A 258 70.18 122.63 -21.16
N LEU A 259 68.84 122.71 -20.90
CA LEU A 259 67.67 121.83 -21.24
C LEU A 259 67.23 120.64 -20.29
N LYS A 260 65.89 120.40 -20.10
CA LYS A 260 65.18 119.39 -19.19
C LYS A 260 63.59 119.30 -19.30
N MET A 261 62.86 118.23 -18.81
CA MET A 261 61.47 118.14 -18.09
C MET A 261 60.32 117.02 -18.40
N LEU A 262 59.51 116.51 -17.38
CA LEU A 262 58.11 115.77 -17.27
C LEU A 262 57.86 114.19 -17.43
N GLY A 263 56.78 113.36 -17.04
CA GLY A 263 55.49 113.32 -16.17
C GLY A 263 54.46 112.06 -16.31
N ASP A 264 53.52 111.65 -15.34
CA ASP A 264 52.79 110.27 -15.20
C ASP A 264 51.31 110.08 -14.52
N ARG A 265 50.52 108.92 -14.63
CA ARG A 265 49.28 108.36 -13.81
C ARG A 265 48.40 107.14 -14.42
N SER A 266 47.25 106.45 -13.99
CA SER A 266 46.42 105.88 -12.79
C SER A 266 45.00 105.20 -13.20
N VAL A 267 44.00 104.44 -12.57
CA VAL A 267 43.62 103.46 -11.42
C VAL A 267 42.04 103.02 -11.35
N ALA A 268 41.50 101.78 -10.96
CA ALA A 268 40.02 101.37 -10.69
C ALA A 268 39.58 99.90 -10.15
N VAL A 269 38.36 99.59 -9.53
CA VAL A 269 37.76 98.24 -8.98
C VAL A 269 36.16 98.14 -8.65
N ILE A 270 35.37 96.97 -8.64
CA ILE A 270 33.98 96.68 -7.97
C ILE A 270 33.35 95.16 -7.87
N ALA A 271 32.05 94.83 -7.47
CA ALA A 271 31.44 93.52 -6.91
C ALA A 271 29.92 93.04 -7.20
N GLU A 272 29.39 91.85 -6.71
CA GLU A 272 27.95 91.48 -6.26
C GLU A 272 27.72 89.98 -5.75
N ARG A 273 26.83 89.69 -4.75
CA ARG A 273 26.30 88.33 -4.33
C ARG A 273 25.00 88.36 -3.45
N GLU A 274 24.29 87.21 -3.29
CA GLU A 274 23.17 86.86 -2.35
C GLU A 274 21.69 87.30 -2.64
N ARG A 275 20.71 86.35 -2.57
CA ARG A 275 19.34 86.51 -2.00
C ARG A 275 18.41 85.26 -2.09
N LYS A 276 17.49 85.14 -1.10
CA LYS A 276 16.22 84.34 -1.03
C LYS A 276 16.35 82.79 -1.13
N GLN A 277 16.15 81.98 -0.07
CA GLN A 277 14.94 81.68 0.75
C GLN A 277 13.87 80.84 0.03
N LYS A 278 13.45 79.66 0.53
CA LYS A 278 12.81 79.29 1.83
C LYS A 278 11.33 79.72 1.93
N ILE A 279 10.43 79.03 1.22
CA ILE A 279 8.96 79.22 1.28
C ILE A 279 8.25 77.86 1.08
N LYS A 280 7.20 77.58 1.90
CA LYS A 280 6.21 76.48 1.82
C LYS A 280 6.65 75.04 2.18
N GLU A 281 6.82 74.79 3.48
CA GLU A 281 6.81 73.44 4.09
C GLU A 281 5.45 73.09 4.74
N GLU A 282 4.42 73.93 4.58
CA GLU A 282 3.27 74.03 5.51
C GLU A 282 1.97 73.29 5.11
N LEU A 283 1.98 72.35 4.14
CA LEU A 283 0.74 71.89 3.49
C LEU A 283 0.18 70.50 3.88
N ASN A 284 1.00 69.57 4.38
CA ASN A 284 0.66 68.13 4.36
C ASN A 284 -0.15 67.59 5.56
N ASP A 285 -0.18 68.27 6.71
CA ASP A 285 -0.67 67.69 7.97
C ASP A 285 -2.19 67.46 8.06
N LYS A 286 -2.97 67.86 7.04
CA LYS A 286 -4.44 67.86 7.10
C LYS A 286 -5.14 66.57 6.63
N VAL A 287 -4.39 65.57 6.16
CA VAL A 287 -4.96 64.35 5.54
C VAL A 287 -5.26 63.23 6.56
N ALA A 288 -4.50 63.13 7.64
CA ALA A 288 -4.52 61.97 8.54
C ALA A 288 -5.82 61.77 9.35
N ALA A 289 -6.66 62.80 9.50
CA ALA A 289 -7.73 62.82 10.51
C ALA A 289 -9.07 62.17 10.10
N LYS A 290 -9.26 61.75 8.84
CA LYS A 290 -10.60 61.39 8.31
C LYS A 290 -10.96 59.90 8.22
N ILE A 291 -10.00 58.99 8.35
CA ILE A 291 -10.22 57.57 7.99
C ILE A 291 -10.68 56.70 9.18
N MET A 292 -10.48 57.16 10.42
CA MET A 292 -10.72 56.39 11.65
C MET A 292 -12.20 56.32 12.11
N ALA A 293 -13.17 56.72 11.27
CA ALA A 293 -14.56 56.93 11.69
C ALA A 293 -15.56 55.83 11.27
N ASP A 294 -15.43 55.26 10.07
CA ASP A 294 -16.59 54.65 9.39
C ASP A 294 -16.78 53.13 9.60
N GLU A 295 -15.74 52.34 9.93
CA GLU A 295 -15.89 50.87 10.00
C GLU A 295 -16.43 50.33 11.33
N ALA A 296 -16.61 51.18 12.36
CA ALA A 296 -17.29 50.81 13.60
C ALA A 296 -18.75 50.33 13.36
N ALA A 297 -19.40 50.83 12.30
CA ALA A 297 -20.77 50.50 11.92
C ALA A 297 -20.94 49.06 11.35
N ARG A 298 -19.87 48.30 11.17
CA ARG A 298 -19.91 47.01 10.44
C ARG A 298 -20.26 45.80 11.31
N LEU A 299 -20.12 45.91 12.64
CA LEU A 299 -20.26 44.79 13.58
C LEU A 299 -21.70 44.45 13.98
N GLU A 300 -22.65 45.39 13.91
CA GLU A 300 -24.03 45.17 14.38
C GLU A 300 -24.82 44.16 13.53
N ARG A 301 -24.43 43.94 12.26
CA ARG A 301 -25.12 43.02 11.34
C ARG A 301 -25.02 41.53 11.73
N ILE A 302 -24.16 41.17 12.68
CA ILE A 302 -23.91 39.77 13.07
C ILE A 302 -24.95 39.24 14.07
N ASN A 303 -25.59 40.11 14.85
CA ASN A 303 -26.49 39.69 15.93
C ASN A 303 -27.95 39.40 15.50
N LEU A 304 -28.37 39.85 14.31
CA LEU A 304 -29.77 39.71 13.86
C LEU A 304 -30.13 38.29 13.37
N ILE A 305 -29.14 37.46 13.03
CA ILE A 305 -29.35 36.14 12.41
C ILE A 305 -29.63 35.02 13.44
N LYS A 306 -29.28 35.23 14.72
CA LYS A 306 -29.42 34.19 15.77
C LYS A 306 -30.81 34.06 16.38
N LEU A 307 -31.74 34.97 16.11
CA LEU A 307 -33.04 35.08 16.79
C LEU A 307 -34.23 34.48 16.01
N LEU A 308 -33.96 33.73 14.92
CA LEU A 308 -34.97 33.20 13.98
C LEU A 308 -34.95 31.67 13.81
N GLN A 309 -34.23 30.93 14.67
CA GLN A 309 -34.20 29.45 14.65
C GLN A 309 -34.77 28.79 15.92
N GLU A 310 -35.20 29.57 16.92
CA GLU A 310 -35.80 29.05 18.16
C GLU A 310 -37.32 28.83 18.07
N GLN A 311 -37.97 29.22 16.96
CA GLN A 311 -39.43 29.11 16.79
C GLN A 311 -39.91 27.79 16.14
N GLU A 312 -39.07 27.04 15.44
CA GLU A 312 -39.48 25.76 14.80
C GLU A 312 -39.62 24.57 15.78
N LEU A 313 -39.32 24.76 17.07
CA LEU A 313 -39.29 23.70 18.08
C LEU A 313 -40.55 23.57 18.96
N LEU A 314 -41.57 24.42 18.77
CA LEU A 314 -42.77 24.45 19.62
C LEU A 314 -44.09 23.99 18.94
N GLU A 315 -44.12 23.83 17.61
CA GLU A 315 -45.35 23.52 16.86
C GLU A 315 -45.64 22.01 16.65
N LYS A 316 -44.97 21.12 17.38
CA LYS A 316 -45.19 19.65 17.30
C LYS A 316 -45.95 19.02 18.47
N ASN A 317 -46.31 19.81 19.50
CA ASN A 317 -46.93 19.31 20.73
C ASN A 317 -48.44 19.63 20.84
N VAL A 318 -49.13 19.90 19.72
CA VAL A 318 -50.54 20.37 19.73
C VAL A 318 -51.50 19.49 18.89
N GLN A 319 -50.98 18.60 18.05
CA GLN A 319 -51.81 17.73 17.19
C GLN A 319 -52.42 16.51 17.91
N ASP A 320 -51.89 16.07 19.06
CA ASP A 320 -52.31 14.82 19.70
C ASP A 320 -53.62 14.90 20.52
N ASP A 321 -54.02 16.09 20.99
CA ASP A 321 -55.13 16.24 21.96
C ASP A 321 -56.55 16.27 21.35
N ILE A 322 -56.68 16.34 20.02
CA ILE A 322 -57.97 16.59 19.34
C ILE A 322 -58.77 15.30 19.10
N LEU A 323 -58.10 14.15 18.92
CA LEU A 323 -58.76 12.86 18.62
C LEU A 323 -59.46 12.18 19.82
N ALA A 324 -59.34 12.73 21.03
CA ALA A 324 -59.80 12.09 22.26
C ALA A 324 -61.31 12.31 22.59
N LYS A 325 -61.98 13.32 22.02
CA LYS A 325 -63.28 13.82 22.55
C LYS A 325 -64.54 13.36 21.83
N GLU A 326 -64.48 12.81 20.62
CA GLU A 326 -65.68 12.48 19.83
C GLU A 326 -66.39 11.16 20.21
N LYS A 327 -65.82 10.37 21.14
CA LYS A 327 -66.27 8.99 21.41
C LYS A 327 -67.39 8.81 22.45
N GLN A 328 -67.87 9.89 23.08
CA GLN A 328 -68.67 9.78 24.32
C GLN A 328 -70.18 10.00 24.18
N GLU A 329 -70.69 10.58 23.08
CA GLU A 329 -72.11 11.02 23.01
C GLU A 329 -73.11 9.98 22.46
N ARG A 330 -72.68 8.96 21.71
CA ARG A 330 -73.62 8.05 21.00
C ARG A 330 -74.33 7.02 21.89
N VAL A 331 -73.93 6.85 23.15
CA VAL A 331 -74.43 5.78 24.05
C VAL A 331 -75.75 6.15 24.77
N ARG A 332 -76.21 7.41 24.66
CA ARG A 332 -77.30 7.96 25.51
C ARG A 332 -78.73 7.87 24.97
N LYS A 333 -78.98 7.31 23.78
CA LYS A 333 -80.35 7.27 23.18
C LYS A 333 -81.05 5.92 23.24
N ASP A 334 -80.35 4.81 23.03
CA ASP A 334 -80.97 3.52 22.68
C ASP A 334 -81.67 2.77 23.84
N THR A 335 -81.81 3.38 25.02
CA THR A 335 -82.33 2.73 26.25
C THR A 335 -83.77 3.10 26.61
N MET A 336 -84.42 4.03 25.91
CA MET A 336 -85.75 4.53 26.29
C MET A 336 -86.93 3.76 25.66
N ASP A 337 -86.77 3.23 24.45
CA ASP A 337 -87.90 2.75 23.63
C ASP A 337 -88.38 1.33 23.95
N ALA A 338 -87.62 0.54 24.73
CA ALA A 338 -87.84 -0.90 24.87
C ALA A 338 -88.99 -1.31 25.84
N LEU A 339 -89.56 -0.39 26.62
CA LEU A 339 -90.33 -0.73 27.84
C LEU A 339 -91.86 -0.74 27.66
N THR A 340 -92.40 -0.28 26.52
CA THR A 340 -93.85 -0.06 26.33
C THR A 340 -94.62 -1.27 25.79
N ALA A 341 -93.95 -2.24 25.14
CA ALA A 341 -94.61 -3.24 24.30
C ALA A 341 -95.21 -4.48 25.02
N GLN A 342 -95.03 -4.66 26.33
CA GLN A 342 -95.23 -5.97 26.98
C GLN A 342 -96.66 -6.28 27.47
N MET A 343 -97.56 -5.29 27.57
CA MET A 343 -98.75 -5.40 28.43
C MET A 343 -100.00 -6.05 27.80
N GLU A 344 -100.15 -6.06 26.48
CA GLU A 344 -101.47 -6.33 25.86
C GLU A 344 -101.80 -7.82 25.64
N ASN A 345 -100.78 -8.68 25.49
CA ASN A 345 -100.97 -10.04 24.95
C ASN A 345 -101.68 -11.06 25.85
N LYS A 346 -101.95 -10.76 27.14
CA LYS A 346 -102.33 -11.78 28.15
C LYS A 346 -103.81 -12.17 28.22
N LYS A 347 -104.75 -11.50 27.51
CA LYS A 347 -106.19 -11.64 27.80
C LYS A 347 -107.00 -12.67 26.98
N LYS A 348 -106.49 -13.24 25.87
CA LYS A 348 -107.35 -13.95 24.88
C LYS A 348 -107.49 -15.47 25.00
N VAL A 349 -106.73 -16.16 25.87
CA VAL A 349 -106.50 -17.62 25.76
C VAL A 349 -107.51 -18.52 26.50
N ALA A 350 -108.32 -17.97 27.43
CA ALA A 350 -108.95 -18.79 28.48
C ALA A 350 -110.26 -19.54 28.12
N ALA A 351 -110.85 -19.34 26.94
CA ALA A 351 -112.23 -19.79 26.66
C ALA A 351 -112.35 -21.22 26.10
N ASP A 352 -111.56 -21.58 25.08
CA ASP A 352 -111.82 -22.70 24.15
C ASP A 352 -111.57 -24.12 24.70
N MET A 353 -111.33 -24.26 26.01
CA MET A 353 -110.82 -25.47 26.64
C MET A 353 -111.91 -26.47 27.07
N LYS A 354 -113.10 -26.00 27.48
CA LYS A 354 -114.06 -26.85 28.23
C LYS A 354 -114.83 -27.86 27.39
N GLU A 355 -115.13 -27.57 26.13
CA GLU A 355 -116.11 -28.36 25.35
C GLU A 355 -115.50 -29.65 24.75
N LYS A 356 -114.18 -29.71 24.61
CA LYS A 356 -113.45 -30.84 24.00
C LYS A 356 -113.29 -32.05 24.95
N GLU A 357 -113.46 -31.84 26.25
CA GLU A 357 -113.06 -32.81 27.28
C GLU A 357 -113.98 -34.04 27.39
N VAL A 358 -115.26 -33.91 27.05
CA VAL A 358 -116.27 -34.97 27.28
C VAL A 358 -116.22 -36.08 26.23
N LYS A 359 -116.07 -35.72 24.94
CA LYS A 359 -116.01 -36.70 23.83
C LYS A 359 -114.75 -37.57 23.91
N PHE A 360 -113.63 -36.95 24.31
CA PHE A 360 -112.31 -37.57 24.47
C PHE A 360 -112.30 -38.84 25.36
N ARG A 361 -113.14 -38.89 26.41
CA ARG A 361 -113.10 -40.00 27.38
C ARG A 361 -113.53 -41.35 26.81
N LYS A 362 -114.55 -41.38 25.94
CA LYS A 362 -115.09 -42.66 25.41
C LYS A 362 -114.23 -43.28 24.30
N GLU A 363 -113.58 -42.46 23.48
CA GLU A 363 -112.63 -42.96 22.47
C GLU A 363 -111.34 -43.51 23.12
N ASN A 364 -110.92 -42.91 24.25
CA ASN A 364 -109.76 -43.38 25.00
C ASN A 364 -109.89 -44.83 25.50
N GLU A 365 -111.01 -45.21 26.11
CA GLU A 365 -111.14 -46.54 26.75
C GLU A 365 -111.01 -47.70 25.74
N ALA A 366 -111.66 -47.58 24.58
CA ALA A 366 -111.54 -48.58 23.50
C ALA A 366 -110.14 -48.60 22.89
N LYS A 367 -109.51 -47.43 22.75
CA LYS A 367 -108.15 -47.30 22.21
C LYS A 367 -107.11 -47.93 23.15
N MET A 368 -107.19 -47.68 24.46
CA MET A 368 -106.27 -48.21 25.46
C MET A 368 -106.20 -49.76 25.43
N ALA A 369 -107.30 -50.44 25.13
CA ALA A 369 -107.33 -51.90 25.03
C ALA A 369 -106.53 -52.43 23.81
N ALA A 370 -106.61 -51.75 22.67
CA ALA A 370 -105.84 -52.08 21.47
C ALA A 370 -104.36 -51.70 21.65
N ASP A 371 -104.09 -50.50 22.18
CA ASP A 371 -102.75 -50.02 22.48
C ASP A 371 -102.02 -51.01 23.42
N MET A 372 -102.66 -51.52 24.47
CA MET A 372 -102.10 -52.52 25.41
C MET A 372 -101.79 -53.91 24.81
N ALA A 373 -102.27 -54.21 23.60
CA ALA A 373 -101.86 -55.40 22.85
C ALA A 373 -100.64 -55.08 21.96
N GLU A 374 -100.70 -53.96 21.23
CA GLU A 374 -99.61 -53.48 20.39
C GLU A 374 -98.35 -53.13 21.23
N GLU A 375 -98.52 -52.61 22.45
CA GLU A 375 -97.43 -52.28 23.38
C GLU A 375 -96.62 -53.52 23.79
N ARG A 376 -97.26 -54.67 24.02
CA ARG A 376 -96.55 -55.92 24.34
C ARG A 376 -95.71 -56.43 23.17
N GLU A 377 -96.21 -56.30 21.94
CA GLU A 377 -95.44 -56.64 20.75
C GLU A 377 -94.31 -55.61 20.49
N LYS A 378 -94.59 -54.32 20.70
CA LYS A 378 -93.60 -53.24 20.70
C LYS A 378 -92.52 -53.47 21.75
N GLU A 379 -92.84 -53.98 22.95
CA GLU A 379 -91.86 -54.31 23.98
C GLU A 379 -90.92 -55.43 23.57
N LEU A 380 -91.43 -56.52 23.00
CA LEU A 380 -90.59 -57.60 22.49
C LEU A 380 -89.66 -57.08 21.38
N LYS A 381 -90.22 -56.36 20.40
CA LYS A 381 -89.46 -55.72 19.32
C LYS A 381 -88.44 -54.68 19.85
N LYS A 382 -88.77 -53.93 20.91
CA LYS A 382 -87.84 -53.01 21.61
C LYS A 382 -86.70 -53.79 22.28
N ARG A 383 -86.99 -54.89 22.99
CA ARG A 383 -86.00 -55.73 23.68
C ARG A 383 -85.05 -56.42 22.69
N GLU A 384 -85.55 -56.90 21.56
CA GLU A 384 -84.73 -57.49 20.50
C GLU A 384 -83.85 -56.45 19.79
N LYS A 385 -84.42 -55.30 19.42
CA LYS A 385 -83.63 -54.17 18.87
C LYS A 385 -82.57 -53.68 19.86
N ALA A 386 -82.88 -53.62 21.16
CA ALA A 386 -81.92 -53.26 22.20
C ALA A 386 -80.80 -54.30 22.37
N LYS A 387 -81.10 -55.61 22.26
CA LYS A 387 -80.07 -56.67 22.24
C LYS A 387 -79.17 -56.55 21.02
N LEU A 388 -79.73 -56.37 19.83
CA LEU A 388 -78.97 -56.20 18.59
C LEU A 388 -78.08 -54.94 18.64
N TYR A 389 -78.67 -53.80 19.04
CA TYR A 389 -77.94 -52.54 19.24
C TYR A 389 -76.84 -52.65 20.30
N SER A 390 -77.08 -53.37 21.41
CA SER A 390 -76.05 -53.64 22.43
C SER A 390 -74.90 -54.48 21.89
N GLN A 391 -75.18 -55.54 21.12
CA GLN A 391 -74.15 -56.34 20.46
C GLN A 391 -73.38 -55.55 19.40
N GLU A 392 -74.06 -54.69 18.64
CA GLU A 392 -73.42 -53.82 17.65
C GLU A 392 -72.56 -52.74 18.32
N LEU A 393 -73.05 -52.09 19.37
CA LEU A 393 -72.30 -51.13 20.16
C LEU A 393 -71.05 -51.77 20.80
N LEU A 394 -71.15 -52.99 21.32
CA LEU A 394 -69.98 -53.74 21.82
C LEU A 394 -68.97 -54.05 20.70
N LYS A 395 -69.43 -54.42 19.50
CA LYS A 395 -68.56 -54.59 18.31
C LYS A 395 -67.91 -53.27 17.90
N GLN A 396 -68.63 -52.16 17.92
CA GLN A 396 -68.10 -50.82 17.64
C GLN A 396 -67.07 -50.37 18.69
N ILE A 397 -67.33 -50.62 19.99
CA ILE A 397 -66.38 -50.35 21.07
C ILE A 397 -65.09 -51.18 20.90
N ALA A 398 -65.23 -52.48 20.60
CA ALA A 398 -64.07 -53.35 20.33
C ALA A 398 -63.28 -52.89 19.09
N ALA A 399 -63.96 -52.57 17.99
CA ALA A 399 -63.33 -52.06 16.78
C ALA A 399 -62.63 -50.71 17.01
N ASN A 400 -63.22 -49.82 17.82
CA ASN A 400 -62.62 -48.53 18.14
C ASN A 400 -61.44 -48.66 19.11
N ARG A 401 -61.42 -49.65 20.02
CA ARG A 401 -60.21 -49.99 20.80
C ARG A 401 -59.09 -50.48 19.87
N VAL A 402 -59.38 -51.41 18.96
CA VAL A 402 -58.40 -51.93 17.99
C VAL A 402 -57.91 -50.84 17.01
N LYS A 403 -58.74 -49.83 16.70
CA LYS A 403 -58.28 -48.63 15.96
C LYS A 403 -57.33 -47.79 16.79
N LYS A 404 -57.70 -47.40 18.01
CA LYS A 404 -56.84 -46.62 18.91
C LYS A 404 -55.50 -47.30 19.16
N GLU A 405 -55.49 -48.59 19.48
CA GLU A 405 -54.25 -49.35 19.65
C GLU A 405 -53.36 -49.35 18.41
N LYS A 406 -53.92 -49.26 17.20
CA LYS A 406 -53.15 -49.14 15.94
C LYS A 406 -52.66 -47.71 15.72
N GLU A 407 -53.49 -46.72 16.02
CA GLU A 407 -53.15 -45.29 15.95
C GLU A 407 -52.03 -44.95 16.94
N GLU A 408 -52.13 -45.38 18.20
CA GLU A 408 -51.11 -45.27 19.25
C GLU A 408 -49.79 -45.97 18.86
N LYS A 409 -49.86 -47.18 18.27
CA LYS A 409 -48.66 -47.90 17.79
C LYS A 409 -48.00 -47.20 16.60
N LEU A 410 -48.79 -46.63 15.68
CA LEU A 410 -48.28 -45.84 14.55
C LEU A 410 -47.71 -44.48 15.01
N GLU A 411 -48.29 -43.86 16.03
CA GLU A 411 -47.80 -42.62 16.63
C GLU A 411 -46.49 -42.84 17.41
N ALA A 412 -46.42 -43.91 18.21
CA ALA A 412 -45.17 -44.34 18.86
C ALA A 412 -44.05 -44.59 17.83
N GLN A 413 -44.33 -45.36 16.76
CA GLN A 413 -43.36 -45.60 15.68
C GLN A 413 -42.90 -44.31 14.97
N ARG A 414 -43.79 -43.30 14.83
CA ARG A 414 -43.44 -41.97 14.30
C ARG A 414 -42.57 -41.18 15.28
N ALA A 415 -42.89 -41.21 16.57
CA ALA A 415 -42.11 -40.56 17.62
C ALA A 415 -40.69 -41.16 17.71
N ASP A 416 -40.59 -42.50 17.74
CA ASP A 416 -39.32 -43.24 17.71
C ASP A 416 -38.50 -42.88 16.47
N TYR A 417 -39.13 -42.86 15.28
CA TYR A 417 -38.46 -42.47 14.03
C TYR A 417 -37.95 -41.02 14.06
N VAL A 418 -38.75 -40.06 14.55
CA VAL A 418 -38.33 -38.66 14.68
C VAL A 418 -37.18 -38.53 15.69
N TRP A 419 -37.24 -39.25 16.81
CA TRP A 419 -36.18 -39.26 17.83
C TRP A 419 -34.90 -39.91 17.32
N GLU A 420 -34.99 -41.01 16.56
CA GLU A 420 -33.88 -41.62 15.84
C GLU A 420 -33.24 -40.65 14.84
N CYS A 421 -34.04 -39.93 14.05
CA CYS A 421 -33.58 -38.95 13.08
C CYS A 421 -32.90 -37.74 13.74
N ASP A 422 -33.46 -37.22 14.83
CA ASP A 422 -32.85 -36.14 15.62
C ASP A 422 -31.56 -36.61 16.32
N ARG A 423 -31.54 -37.83 16.88
CA ARG A 423 -30.31 -38.44 17.43
C ARG A 423 -29.21 -38.57 16.37
N LYS A 424 -29.55 -39.01 15.16
CA LYS A 424 -28.61 -39.09 14.01
C LYS A 424 -28.15 -37.69 13.57
N TRP A 425 -29.06 -36.72 13.47
CA TRP A 425 -28.74 -35.32 13.15
C TRP A 425 -27.77 -34.70 14.16
N ARG A 426 -28.05 -34.84 15.47
CA ARG A 426 -27.17 -34.34 16.55
C ARG A 426 -25.80 -35.01 16.53
N ALA A 427 -25.73 -36.31 16.22
CA ALA A 427 -24.47 -37.02 16.05
C ALA A 427 -23.66 -36.45 14.88
N GLU A 428 -24.26 -36.30 13.70
CA GLU A 428 -23.63 -35.67 12.53
C GLU A 428 -23.14 -34.24 12.82
N VAL A 429 -23.99 -33.41 13.45
CA VAL A 429 -23.64 -32.04 13.86
C VAL A 429 -22.48 -32.04 14.87
N SER A 430 -22.44 -32.96 15.81
CA SER A 430 -21.34 -33.06 16.79
C SER A 430 -20.01 -33.49 16.15
N GLY A 431 -20.03 -34.42 15.20
CA GLY A 431 -18.85 -34.85 14.45
C GLY A 431 -18.33 -33.75 13.51
N GLU A 432 -19.24 -33.02 12.86
CA GLU A 432 -18.85 -31.86 12.03
C GLU A 432 -18.34 -30.68 12.87
N ARG A 433 -18.90 -30.48 14.08
CA ARG A 433 -18.34 -29.52 15.06
C ARG A 433 -16.90 -29.90 15.43
N GLN A 434 -16.64 -31.16 15.74
CA GLN A 434 -15.30 -31.65 16.08
C GLN A 434 -14.32 -31.41 14.93
N ARG A 435 -14.68 -31.76 13.69
CA ARG A 435 -13.86 -31.46 12.50
C ARG A 435 -13.58 -29.97 12.32
N MET A 436 -14.59 -29.11 12.45
CA MET A 436 -14.40 -27.66 12.35
C MET A 436 -13.44 -27.12 13.41
N VAL A 437 -13.44 -27.70 14.62
CA VAL A 437 -12.46 -27.37 15.66
C VAL A 437 -11.07 -27.89 15.28
N GLU A 438 -10.95 -29.17 14.91
CA GLU A 438 -9.69 -29.82 14.53
C GLU A 438 -8.99 -29.11 13.34
N GLU A 439 -9.76 -28.80 12.29
CA GLU A 439 -9.32 -28.14 11.05
C GLU A 439 -8.88 -26.67 11.30
N HIS A 440 -9.64 -25.90 12.10
CA HIS A 440 -9.47 -24.44 12.19
C HIS A 440 -8.97 -23.91 13.53
N ALA A 441 -9.40 -24.45 14.66
CA ALA A 441 -9.15 -23.84 15.97
C ALA A 441 -7.66 -23.80 16.40
N PRO A 442 -6.81 -24.81 16.11
CA PRO A 442 -5.38 -24.73 16.39
C PRO A 442 -4.71 -23.52 15.72
N ALA A 443 -5.09 -23.20 14.48
CA ALA A 443 -4.56 -22.07 13.72
C ALA A 443 -4.95 -20.68 14.29
N LEU A 444 -5.86 -20.66 15.26
CA LEU A 444 -6.49 -19.46 15.83
C LEU A 444 -6.30 -19.35 17.35
N LEU A 445 -5.47 -20.21 17.95
CA LEU A 445 -5.13 -20.13 19.37
C LEU A 445 -4.52 -18.75 19.70
N GLY A 446 -5.10 -18.08 20.70
CA GLY A 446 -4.77 -16.70 21.07
C GLY A 446 -5.61 -15.62 20.37
N TYR A 447 -6.23 -15.92 19.23
CA TYR A 447 -7.02 -14.99 18.42
C TYR A 447 -8.54 -15.16 18.57
N LEU A 448 -8.99 -16.35 18.99
CA LEU A 448 -10.41 -16.62 19.30
C LEU A 448 -10.90 -15.85 20.54
N GLN A 449 -12.18 -15.50 20.53
CA GLN A 449 -12.89 -14.99 21.71
C GLN A 449 -13.06 -16.09 22.79
N ALA A 450 -13.25 -15.68 24.04
CA ALA A 450 -13.59 -16.62 25.12
C ALA A 450 -14.99 -17.23 24.88
N GLY A 451 -15.16 -18.53 25.18
CA GLY A 451 -16.43 -19.23 24.98
C GLY A 451 -16.81 -19.50 23.51
N VAL A 452 -15.84 -19.47 22.58
CA VAL A 452 -16.02 -20.03 21.22
C VAL A 452 -15.98 -21.57 21.27
N LEU A 453 -14.98 -22.10 21.99
CA LEU A 453 -14.77 -23.53 22.22
C LEU A 453 -15.42 -23.96 23.55
N GLN A 454 -15.98 -25.16 23.56
CA GLN A 454 -16.58 -25.85 24.70
C GLN A 454 -15.61 -26.90 25.25
N ARG A 455 -15.84 -27.39 26.48
CA ARG A 455 -14.98 -28.44 27.08
C ARG A 455 -15.00 -29.77 26.27
N ALA A 456 -16.10 -30.04 25.56
CA ALA A 456 -16.22 -31.19 24.65
C ALA A 456 -15.40 -31.06 23.36
N ASP A 457 -14.93 -29.85 23.02
CA ASP A 457 -14.13 -29.59 21.82
C ASP A 457 -12.62 -29.83 22.05
N LEU A 458 -12.18 -29.96 23.31
CA LEU A 458 -10.77 -30.06 23.68
C LEU A 458 -10.03 -31.26 23.04
N PRO A 459 -10.61 -32.47 22.94
CA PRO A 459 -9.93 -33.59 22.28
C PRO A 459 -9.67 -33.33 20.78
N ALA A 460 -10.63 -32.70 20.09
CA ALA A 460 -10.48 -32.34 18.68
C ALA A 460 -9.47 -31.20 18.48
N LEU A 461 -9.45 -30.21 19.39
CA LEU A 461 -8.42 -29.18 19.42
C LEU A 461 -7.02 -29.77 19.65
N SER A 462 -6.90 -30.76 20.53
CA SER A 462 -5.64 -31.45 20.84
C SER A 462 -5.14 -32.28 19.65
N ALA A 463 -6.03 -33.04 19.00
CA ALA A 463 -5.72 -33.76 17.77
C ALA A 463 -5.21 -32.82 16.65
N GLY A 464 -5.95 -31.73 16.39
CA GLY A 464 -5.55 -30.73 15.40
C GLY A 464 -4.23 -30.04 15.74
N ALA A 465 -3.97 -29.75 17.01
CA ALA A 465 -2.70 -29.18 17.47
C ALA A 465 -1.53 -30.17 17.37
N ALA A 466 -1.76 -31.47 17.59
CA ALA A 466 -0.74 -32.51 17.45
C ALA A 466 -0.26 -32.67 15.99
N THR A 467 -1.12 -32.41 14.99
CA THR A 467 -0.68 -32.37 13.58
C THR A 467 0.36 -31.27 13.35
N ARG A 468 0.25 -30.16 14.08
CA ARG A 468 0.97 -28.89 13.84
C ARG A 468 2.28 -28.77 14.66
N PRO A 469 3.46 -28.71 14.02
CA PRO A 469 4.75 -28.70 14.73
C PRO A 469 4.93 -27.46 15.61
N ASP A 470 4.29 -26.34 15.27
CA ASP A 470 4.32 -25.11 16.06
C ASP A 470 3.49 -25.16 17.34
N LEU A 471 2.59 -26.16 17.49
CA LEU A 471 1.65 -26.27 18.62
C LEU A 471 1.85 -27.54 19.46
N ARG A 472 2.61 -28.54 18.98
CA ARG A 472 2.90 -29.82 19.69
C ARG A 472 3.44 -29.71 21.12
N HIS A 473 3.98 -28.55 21.51
CA HIS A 473 4.53 -28.30 22.84
C HIS A 473 3.52 -27.66 23.81
N LEU A 474 2.29 -27.40 23.37
CA LEU A 474 1.24 -26.78 24.18
C LEU A 474 0.41 -27.85 24.89
N ASP A 475 0.53 -27.91 26.22
CA ASP A 475 -0.38 -28.68 27.06
C ASP A 475 -1.77 -28.01 27.10
N ILE A 476 -2.63 -28.42 26.16
CA ILE A 476 -3.99 -27.90 25.99
C ILE A 476 -4.88 -28.28 27.18
N ASP A 477 -4.67 -29.43 27.81
CA ASP A 477 -5.45 -29.85 28.96
C ASP A 477 -5.08 -29.05 30.21
N ALA A 478 -3.80 -28.81 30.50
CA ALA A 478 -3.40 -27.91 31.58
C ALA A 478 -3.86 -26.46 31.35
N LEU A 479 -3.90 -26.00 30.09
CA LEU A 479 -4.46 -24.69 29.73
C LEU A 479 -5.99 -24.62 29.94
N ALA A 480 -6.71 -25.72 29.72
CA ALA A 480 -8.16 -25.80 29.91
C ALA A 480 -8.59 -25.99 31.37
N HIS A 481 -7.72 -26.57 32.22
CA HIS A 481 -7.98 -26.83 33.64
C HIS A 481 -7.35 -25.80 34.59
N ALA A 482 -6.71 -24.74 34.06
CA ALA A 482 -6.15 -23.66 34.86
C ALA A 482 -7.25 -22.94 35.69
N PRO A 483 -7.11 -22.80 37.02
CA PRO A 483 -8.16 -22.29 37.90
C PRO A 483 -8.45 -20.79 37.68
N GLU A 484 -7.49 -20.04 37.14
CA GLU A 484 -7.70 -18.69 36.65
C GLU A 484 -7.48 -18.63 35.13
N PRO A 485 -8.36 -17.97 34.36
CA PRO A 485 -8.04 -17.62 32.99
C PRO A 485 -6.89 -16.62 33.03
N LYS A 486 -5.67 -17.05 32.64
CA LYS A 486 -4.46 -16.21 32.60
C LYS A 486 -4.64 -15.03 31.65
N ARG A 487 -5.24 -13.96 32.16
CA ARG A 487 -5.44 -12.67 31.47
C ARG A 487 -4.08 -12.03 31.25
N ARG A 488 -3.42 -12.39 30.13
CA ARG A 488 -2.34 -11.58 29.56
C ARG A 488 -2.80 -10.11 29.57
N PRO A 489 -1.95 -9.15 29.96
CA PRO A 489 -2.36 -7.76 30.12
C PRO A 489 -3.09 -7.30 28.85
N LYS A 490 -4.28 -6.72 29.04
CA LYS A 490 -5.18 -6.34 27.93
C LYS A 490 -4.35 -5.62 26.87
N CYS A 491 -4.29 -6.16 25.66
CA CYS A 491 -3.58 -5.48 24.57
C CYS A 491 -4.18 -4.08 24.36
N ASN A 492 -3.33 -3.15 23.90
CA ASN A 492 -3.58 -1.70 23.85
C ASN A 492 -5.03 -1.31 23.49
N ALA A 493 -5.51 -0.16 23.97
CA ALA A 493 -6.90 0.30 23.83
C ALA A 493 -7.54 0.09 22.44
N GLN A 494 -6.76 0.12 21.35
CA GLN A 494 -7.16 -0.26 19.99
C GLN A 494 -7.78 -1.67 19.90
N CYS A 495 -7.26 -2.67 20.62
CA CYS A 495 -7.84 -4.01 20.76
C CYS A 495 -9.25 -4.03 21.36
N ARG A 496 -9.63 -2.99 22.12
CA ARG A 496 -10.92 -2.93 22.80
C ARG A 496 -12.02 -2.52 21.83
N VAL A 497 -11.75 -1.51 21.00
CA VAL A 497 -12.64 -1.07 19.92
C VAL A 497 -13.00 -2.26 19.01
N LEU A 498 -12.01 -3.11 18.68
CA LEU A 498 -12.16 -4.29 17.83
C LEU A 498 -12.84 -5.51 18.50
N ARG A 499 -13.42 -5.34 19.70
CA ARG A 499 -14.23 -6.37 20.40
C ARG A 499 -15.62 -5.86 20.82
N GLU A 500 -15.88 -4.58 20.58
CA GLU A 500 -17.14 -3.90 20.91
C GLU A 500 -17.95 -3.58 19.62
N TYR A 501 -17.47 -4.10 18.47
CA TYR A 501 -18.14 -4.28 17.17
C TYR A 501 -18.03 -5.75 16.74
#